data_AF-A0A183V2K5-F1
#
_entry.id   AF-A0A183V2K5-F1
#
_cell.length_a   1.000
_cell.length_b   1.000
_cell.length_c   1.000
_cell.angle_alpha   90.00
_cell.angle_beta   90.00
_cell.angle_gamma   90.00
#
_symmetry.space_group_name_H-M   'P 1'
#
loop_
_entity.id
_entity.type
_entity.pdbx_description
1 polymer ?
#
loop_
_entity_poly.entity_id
_entity_poly.type
_entity_poly.pdbx_seq_one_letter_code
_entity_poly.pdbx_strand_id
1 'polypeptide(L)'
;MVGFNGKSNSAKQIIHRMRRGPTLPDGGVNFECHCVSHLVASPCGYEFREAIKCQKAASEGELEEGACADELMNFMRCAIRTECFRSW
;
A
#
# COMPACT_ATOMS: atom_id res chain seq x y z
N MET A 1 -33.65 -34.72 11.96
CA MET A 1 -33.73 -33.59 11.01
C MET A 1 -33.10 -32.38 11.67
N VAL A 2 -31.91 -31.96 11.24
CA VAL A 2 -31.30 -30.69 11.67
C VAL A 2 -30.92 -29.95 10.39
N GLY A 3 -31.57 -28.82 10.15
CA GLY A 3 -31.45 -28.02 8.93
C GLY A 3 -30.14 -27.23 8.90
N PHE A 4 -29.44 -27.29 7.77
CA PHE A 4 -28.30 -26.41 7.47
C PHE A 4 -28.84 -25.07 6.97
N ASN A 5 -28.69 -24.02 7.77
CA ASN A 5 -28.93 -22.65 7.33
C ASN A 5 -27.60 -21.87 7.39
N GLY A 6 -27.17 -21.32 6.24
CA GLY A 6 -26.12 -20.27 6.18
C GLY A 6 -24.68 -20.70 5.92
N LYS A 7 -24.33 -21.11 4.70
CA LYS A 7 -22.94 -21.10 4.20
C LYS A 7 -22.87 -20.60 2.76
N SER A 8 -23.13 -19.32 2.52
CA SER A 8 -22.93 -18.69 1.19
C SER A 8 -22.10 -17.39 1.23
N ASN A 9 -21.60 -16.96 2.39
CA ASN A 9 -21.14 -15.57 2.57
C ASN A 9 -19.68 -15.38 3.04
N SER A 10 -18.84 -16.42 3.02
CA SER A 10 -17.42 -16.30 3.43
C SER A 10 -16.49 -15.96 2.26
N ALA A 11 -16.61 -16.67 1.12
CA ALA A 11 -15.76 -16.45 -0.05
C ALA A 11 -15.92 -15.06 -0.68
N LYS A 12 -17.15 -14.53 -0.74
CA LYS A 12 -17.41 -13.16 -1.23
C LYS A 12 -16.77 -12.09 -0.35
N GLN A 13 -16.76 -12.27 0.98
CA GLN A 13 -16.10 -11.33 1.89
C GLN A 13 -14.57 -11.38 1.75
N ILE A 14 -14.00 -12.56 1.54
CA ILE A 14 -12.56 -12.75 1.32
C ILE A 14 -12.13 -12.08 0.01
N ILE A 15 -12.85 -12.33 -1.09
CA ILE A 15 -12.60 -11.70 -2.39
C ILE A 15 -12.75 -10.17 -2.29
N HIS A 16 -13.77 -9.69 -1.58
CA HIS A 16 -14.00 -8.26 -1.38
C HIS A 16 -12.88 -7.58 -0.57
N ARG A 17 -12.32 -8.23 0.45
CA ARG A 17 -11.16 -7.70 1.20
C ARG A 17 -9.91 -7.63 0.31
N MET A 18 -9.65 -8.66 -0.48
CA MET A 18 -8.53 -8.69 -1.44
C MET A 18 -8.69 -7.66 -2.58
N ARG A 19 -9.93 -7.31 -2.95
CA ARG A 19 -10.25 -6.28 -3.96
C ARG A 19 -10.38 -4.86 -3.40
N ARG A 20 -10.11 -4.62 -2.11
CA ARG A 20 -10.14 -3.24 -1.59
C ARG A 20 -9.10 -2.43 -2.31
N GLY A 21 -9.56 -1.33 -2.90
CA GLY A 21 -8.71 -0.39 -3.63
C GLY A 21 -7.65 0.27 -2.73
N PRO A 22 -6.86 1.17 -3.29
CA PRO A 22 -5.74 1.83 -2.59
C PRO A 22 -6.20 2.80 -1.48
N THR A 23 -7.51 3.05 -1.36
CA THR A 23 -8.08 4.00 -0.39
C THR A 23 -8.99 3.27 0.58
N LEU A 24 -8.75 3.51 1.88
CA LEU A 24 -9.60 3.05 2.97
C LEU A 24 -10.90 3.88 3.06
N PRO A 25 -11.96 3.38 3.72
CA PRO A 25 -13.21 4.13 3.88
C PRO A 25 -13.08 5.46 4.62
N ASP A 26 -12.04 5.60 5.46
CA ASP A 26 -11.71 6.84 6.18
C ASP A 26 -10.89 7.83 5.34
N GLY A 27 -10.63 7.50 4.07
CA GLY A 27 -9.78 8.31 3.18
C GLY A 27 -8.30 7.99 3.27
N GLY A 28 -7.87 7.13 4.21
CA GLY A 28 -6.48 6.70 4.37
C GLY A 28 -5.96 5.84 3.22
N VAL A 29 -4.67 5.51 3.26
CA VAL A 29 -4.04 4.60 2.30
C VAL A 29 -4.25 3.15 2.76
N ASN A 30 -4.70 2.28 1.86
CA ASN A 30 -4.79 0.85 2.13
C ASN A 30 -3.46 0.15 1.84
N PHE A 31 -2.58 0.10 2.83
CA PHE A 31 -1.29 -0.59 2.73
C PHE A 31 -1.38 -2.12 2.69
N GLU A 32 -2.56 -2.70 2.93
CA GLU A 32 -2.81 -4.13 2.79
C GLU A 32 -3.24 -4.51 1.37
N CYS A 33 -3.46 -3.52 0.48
CA CYS A 33 -3.78 -3.78 -0.91
C CYS A 33 -2.62 -4.54 -1.58
N HIS A 34 -2.93 -5.62 -2.28
CA HIS A 34 -1.94 -6.49 -2.95
C HIS A 34 -0.94 -5.73 -3.83
N CYS A 35 -1.34 -4.61 -4.44
CA CYS A 35 -0.46 -3.80 -5.28
C CYS A 35 0.75 -3.22 -4.53
N VAL A 36 0.61 -2.97 -3.23
CA VAL A 36 1.62 -2.25 -2.42
C VAL A 36 2.04 -3.02 -1.16
N SER A 37 1.29 -4.04 -0.75
CA SER A 37 1.55 -4.78 0.48
C SER A 37 2.96 -5.39 0.54
N HIS A 38 3.48 -5.85 -0.59
CA HIS A 38 4.83 -6.38 -0.70
C HIS A 38 5.92 -5.33 -0.44
N LEU A 39 5.68 -4.07 -0.83
CA LEU A 39 6.62 -2.96 -0.60
C LEU A 39 6.61 -2.54 0.87
N VAL A 40 5.43 -2.54 1.49
CA VAL A 40 5.24 -2.22 2.91
C VAL A 40 5.87 -3.28 3.83
N ALA A 41 5.88 -4.54 3.38
CA ALA A 41 6.53 -5.66 4.07
C ALA A 41 8.04 -5.77 3.81
N SER A 42 8.61 -4.89 2.98
CA SER A 42 10.05 -4.87 2.71
C SER A 42 10.84 -4.25 3.88
N PRO A 43 12.17 -4.44 3.94
CA PRO A 43 13.03 -3.75 4.90
C PRO A 43 12.95 -2.21 4.84
N CYS A 44 12.53 -1.65 3.70
CA CYS A 44 12.33 -0.21 3.46
C CYS A 44 10.86 0.21 3.53
N GLY A 45 10.02 -0.64 4.12
CA GLY A 45 8.57 -0.45 4.16
C GLY A 45 8.14 0.76 5.00
N TYR A 46 8.96 1.22 5.94
CA TYR A 46 8.68 2.44 6.70
C TYR A 46 8.78 3.68 5.81
N GLU A 47 9.89 3.84 5.11
CA GLU A 47 10.13 4.95 4.19
C GLU A 47 9.08 4.96 3.06
N PHE A 48 8.72 3.78 2.55
CA PHE A 48 7.65 3.65 1.57
C PHE A 48 6.30 4.16 2.09
N ARG A 49 5.94 3.83 3.35
CA ARG A 49 4.68 4.32 3.95
C ARG A 49 4.65 5.84 4.06
N GLU A 50 5.76 6.46 4.45
CA GLU A 50 5.84 7.92 4.59
C GLU A 50 5.74 8.61 3.21
N ALA A 51 6.43 8.09 2.19
CA ALA A 51 6.34 8.61 0.83
C ALA A 51 4.91 8.57 0.28
N ILE A 52 4.20 7.44 0.43
CA ILE A 52 2.83 7.30 -0.09
C ILE A 52 1.83 8.15 0.70
N LYS A 53 2.01 8.31 2.02
CA LYS A 53 1.17 9.23 2.81
C LYS A 53 1.34 10.68 2.35
N CYS A 54 2.58 11.11 2.12
CA CYS A 54 2.86 12.44 1.61
C CYS A 54 2.24 12.62 0.22
N GLN A 55 2.50 11.70 -0.71
CA GLN A 55 1.95 11.75 -2.07
C GLN A 55 0.42 11.85 -2.08
N LYS A 56 -0.26 11.14 -1.17
CA LYS A 56 -1.72 11.19 -1.08
C LYS A 56 -2.26 12.52 -0.52
N ALA A 57 -1.49 13.18 0.34
CA ALA A 57 -1.86 14.46 0.91
C ALA A 57 -1.62 15.63 -0.05
N ALA A 58 -0.64 15.51 -0.95
CA ALA A 58 -0.29 16.50 -1.96
C ALA A 58 -1.24 16.47 -3.17
N SER A 59 -1.47 17.63 -3.77
CA SER A 59 -2.08 17.77 -5.08
C SER A 59 -1.11 17.46 -6.22
N GLU A 60 -1.63 17.25 -7.42
CA GLU A 60 -0.81 16.98 -8.61
C GLU A 60 0.16 18.14 -8.91
N GLY A 61 -0.28 19.39 -8.79
CA GLY A 61 0.59 20.56 -8.98
C GLY A 61 1.70 20.67 -7.93
N GLU A 62 1.40 20.36 -6.67
CA GLU A 62 2.43 20.33 -5.61
C GLU A 62 3.48 19.24 -5.87
N LEU A 63 3.06 18.08 -6.39
CA LEU A 63 3.99 17.01 -6.77
C LEU A 63 4.88 17.41 -7.95
N GLU A 64 4.34 18.11 -8.95
CA GLU A 64 5.10 18.67 -10.06
C GLU A 64 6.13 19.73 -9.61
N GLU A 65 5.79 20.50 -8.57
CA GLU A 65 6.69 21.45 -7.90
C GLU A 65 7.71 20.78 -6.96
N GLY A 66 7.63 19.45 -6.78
CA GLY A 66 8.59 18.65 -6.02
C GLY A 66 8.18 18.35 -4.57
N ALA A 67 6.91 18.53 -4.20
CA ALA A 67 6.41 18.05 -2.93
C ALA A 67 6.67 16.54 -2.77
N CYS A 68 6.96 16.12 -1.54
CA CYS A 68 7.24 14.73 -1.18
C CYS A 68 8.52 14.11 -1.79
N ALA A 69 9.37 14.92 -2.41
CA ALA A 69 10.63 14.46 -2.98
C ALA A 69 11.57 13.87 -1.92
N ASP A 70 11.61 14.44 -0.71
CA ASP A 70 12.47 13.96 0.36
C ASP A 70 12.05 12.58 0.86
N GLU A 71 10.75 12.35 1.06
CA GLU A 71 10.21 11.06 1.48
C GLU A 71 10.46 9.98 0.41
N LEU A 72 10.24 10.32 -0.86
CA LEU A 72 10.55 9.42 -1.98
C LEU A 72 12.05 9.11 -2.02
N MET A 73 12.91 10.11 -1.87
CA MET A 73 14.35 9.91 -1.88
C MET A 73 14.84 9.11 -0.68
N ASN A 74 14.21 9.23 0.48
CA ASN A 74 14.50 8.40 1.64
C ASN A 74 14.18 6.93 1.36
N PHE A 75 13.04 6.65 0.73
CA PHE A 75 12.70 5.30 0.27
C PHE A 75 13.73 4.77 -0.75
N MET A 76 14.08 5.56 -1.77
CA MET A 76 15.05 5.16 -2.79
C MET A 76 16.44 4.90 -2.21
N ARG A 77 16.90 5.75 -1.28
CA ARG A 77 18.17 5.54 -0.55
C ARG A 77 18.16 4.22 0.22
N CYS A 78 17.06 3.88 0.89
CA CYS A 78 16.94 2.60 1.57
C CYS A 78 16.97 1.43 0.59
N ALA A 79 16.20 1.49 -0.50
CA ALA A 79 16.11 0.43 -1.49
C ALA A 79 17.47 0.16 -2.18
N ILE A 80 18.23 1.22 -2.50
CA ILE A 80 19.58 1.11 -3.07
C ILE A 80 20.54 0.50 -2.04
N ARG A 81 20.54 0.99 -0.80
CA ARG A 81 21.42 0.51 0.27
C ARG A 81 21.19 -0.96 0.62
N THR A 82 19.93 -1.41 0.52
CA THR A 82 19.55 -2.81 0.77
C THR A 82 19.69 -3.68 -0.47
N GLU A 83 20.20 -3.13 -1.58
CA GLU A 83 20.40 -3.83 -2.84
C GLU A 83 19.10 -4.46 -3.37
N CYS A 84 17.95 -3.84 -3.09
CA CYS A 84 16.63 -4.37 -3.43
C CYS A 84 16.46 -4.62 -4.94
N PHE A 85 17.13 -3.84 -5.79
CA PHE A 85 17.07 -3.93 -7.25
C PHE A 85 18.24 -4.72 -7.86
N ARG A 86 19.09 -5.35 -7.03
CA ARG A 86 20.23 -6.11 -7.52
C ARG A 86 19.74 -7.39 -8.20
N SER A 87 20.00 -7.50 -9.50
CA SER A 87 19.88 -8.74 -10.24
C SER A 87 21.13 -9.58 -9.94
N TRP A 88 20.92 -10.75 -9.38
CA TRP A 88 21.97 -11.78 -9.25
C TRP A 88 21.88 -12.72 -10.45
#